data_AF-A0A2V8EE81-F1
#
_entry.id   AF-A0A2V8EE81-F1
#
_cell.length_a   1.000
_cell.length_b   1.000
_cell.length_c   1.000
_cell.angle_alpha   90.00
_cell.angle_beta   90.00
_cell.angle_gamma   90.00
#
_symmetry.space_group_name_H-M   'P 1'
#
loop_
_entity.id
_entity.type
_entity.pdbx_description
1 polymer ?
#
loop_
_entity_poly.entity_id
_entity_poly.type
_entity_poly.pdbx_seq_one_letter_code
_entity_poly.pdbx_strand_id
1 'polypeptide(L)' 'MSTQLEQIAAKAKADRTLRFTSLAHLLTPAFLIETWRQMNRRGASGVDGETTTEFERELETRVQDICA' A
#
# COMPACT_ATOMS: atom_id res chain seq x y z
N MET A 1 -0.51 19.89 9.11
CA MET A 1 -1.46 18.80 9.37
C MET A 1 -0.70 17.51 9.11
N SER A 2 -0.52 16.63 10.10
CA SER A 2 0.30 15.43 9.93
C SER A 2 -0.56 14.26 9.43
N THR A 3 -0.08 13.50 8.45
CA THR A 3 -0.80 12.32 7.93
C THR A 3 -0.80 11.19 8.95
N GLN A 4 -1.75 10.25 8.86
CA GLN A 4 -1.80 9.09 9.75
C GLN A 4 -0.48 8.27 9.70
N LEU A 5 0.15 8.17 8.53
CA LEU A 5 1.42 7.46 8.35
C LEU A 5 2.61 8.15 9.03
N GLU A 6 2.65 9.49 9.00
CA GLU A 6 3.68 10.25 9.71
C GLU A 6 3.59 10.04 11.23
N GLN A 7 2.37 9.95 11.78
CA GLN A 7 2.17 9.66 13.20
C GLN A 7 2.64 8.24 13.56
N ILE A 8 2.36 7.26 12.69
CA ILE A 8 2.85 5.88 12.85
C ILE A 8 4.38 5.86 12.82
N ALA A 9 4.99 6.54 11.85
CA ALA A 9 6.45 6.63 11.73
C ALA A 9 7.08 7.31 12.95
N ALA A 10 6.50 8.41 13.43
CA ALA A 10 6.96 9.10 14.63
C ALA A 10 6.90 8.20 15.87
N LYS A 11 5.80 7.45 16.03
CA LYS A 11 5.62 6.52 17.16
C LYS A 11 6.59 5.34 17.09
N ALA A 12 6.79 4.76 15.91
CA ALA A 12 7.76 3.69 15.67
C ALA A 12 9.21 4.15 15.93
N LYS A 13 9.52 5.41 15.64
CA LYS A 13 10.84 6.01 15.91
C LYS A 13 11.06 6.27 17.39
N ALA A 14 10.03 6.71 18.11
CA ALA A 14 10.09 7.03 19.54
C ALA A 14 10.17 5.77 20.41
N ASP A 15 9.45 4.71 20.06
CA ASP A 15 9.48 3.42 20.77
C ASP A 15 9.70 2.28 19.78
N ARG A 16 10.95 1.80 19.72
CA ARG A 16 11.37 0.70 18.85
C ARG A 16 10.85 -0.66 19.28
N THR A 17 10.32 -0.78 20.50
CA THR A 17 9.79 -2.05 21.03
C THR A 17 8.28 -2.18 20.80
N LEU A 18 7.59 -1.06 20.56
CA LEU A 18 6.17 -1.00 20.25
C LEU A 18 5.83 -1.87 19.02
N ARG A 19 4.73 -2.62 19.14
CA ARG A 19 4.18 -3.44 18.05
C ARG A 19 2.81 -2.93 17.64
N PHE A 20 2.66 -2.57 16.38
CA PHE A 20 1.36 -2.30 15.77
C PHE A 20 0.71 -3.65 15.46
N THR A 21 -0.44 -3.92 16.07
CA THR A 21 -1.16 -5.19 15.90
C THR A 21 -2.05 -5.22 14.67
N SER A 22 -2.41 -4.05 14.13
CA SER A 22 -3.11 -3.92 12.85
C SER A 22 -2.81 -2.57 12.19
N LEU A 23 -2.44 -2.61 10.91
CA LEU A 23 -2.36 -1.46 10.01
C LEU A 23 -3.27 -1.62 8.79
N ALA A 24 -3.99 -2.74 8.67
CA ALA A 24 -4.81 -3.07 7.51
C ALA A 24 -5.94 -2.06 7.28
N HIS A 25 -6.46 -1.43 8.33
CA HIS A 25 -7.48 -0.38 8.25
C HIS A 25 -7.02 0.89 7.52
N LEU A 26 -5.72 1.04 7.24
CA LEU A 26 -5.17 2.14 6.44
C LEU A 26 -5.20 1.85 4.94
N LEU A 27 -5.40 0.58 4.56
CA LEU A 27 -5.48 0.15 3.17
C LEU A 27 -6.87 0.47 2.62
N THR A 28 -7.05 1.71 2.17
CA THR A 28 -8.26 2.14 1.47
C THR A 28 -8.04 2.10 -0.04
N PRO A 29 -9.11 1.96 -0.86
CA PRO A 29 -8.98 2.01 -2.31
C PRO A 29 -8.26 3.26 -2.83
N ALA A 30 -8.59 4.42 -2.27
CA ALA A 30 -7.95 5.68 -2.62
C ALA A 30 -6.45 5.68 -2.31
N PHE A 31 -6.06 5.16 -1.14
CA PHE A 31 -4.65 5.04 -0.74
C PHE A 31 -3.87 4.06 -1.64
N LEU A 32 -4.47 2.92 -1.99
CA LEU A 32 -3.84 1.95 -2.89
C LEU A 32 -3.67 2.50 -4.32
N ILE A 33 -4.65 3.26 -4.83
CA ILE A 33 -4.52 3.94 -6.13
C ILE A 33 -3.42 5.00 -6.10
N GLU A 34 -3.31 5.77 -5.02
CA GLU A 34 -2.26 6.78 -4.88
C GLU A 34 -0.87 6.16 -4.80
N THR A 35 -0.70 5.10 -4.02
CA THR A 35 0.57 4.36 -3.93
C THR A 35 0.91 3.65 -5.24
N TRP A 36 -0.08 3.11 -5.96
CA TRP A 36 0.11 2.56 -7.31
C TRP A 36 0.76 3.58 -8.24
N ARG A 37 0.32 4.85 -8.22
CA ARG A 37 0.89 5.93 -9.05
C ARG A 37 2.37 6.19 -8.77
N GLN A 38 2.85 5.88 -7.56
CA GLN A 38 4.23 6.08 -7.13
C GLN A 38 5.13 4.86 -7.41
N MET A 39 4.55 3.71 -7.77
CA MET A 39 5.31 2.48 -8.02
C MET A 39 6.20 2.59 -9.28
N ASN A 40 7.37 1.95 -9.21
CA ASN A 40 8.26 1.83 -10.36
C ASN A 40 7.62 0.98 -11.46
N ARG A 41 7.37 1.58 -12.63
CA ARG A 41 6.77 0.91 -13.80
C ARG A 41 7.68 -0.07 -14.53
N ARG A 42 8.95 -0.15 -14.15
CA ARG A 42 9.95 -1.08 -14.69
C ARG A 42 10.33 -2.16 -13.68
N GLY A 43 9.47 -2.41 -12.68
CA GLY A 43 9.66 -3.49 -11.73
C GLY A 43 9.65 -4.87 -12.41
N ALA A 44 10.36 -5.83 -11.82
CA ALA A 44 10.22 -7.22 -12.23
C ALA A 44 8.82 -7.74 -11.87
N SER A 45 8.34 -8.74 -12.61
CA SER A 45 7.10 -9.44 -12.28
C SER A 45 7.14 -10.04 -10.88
N GLY A 46 5.96 -10.17 -10.26
CA GLY A 46 5.81 -10.84 -8.98
C GLY A 46 6.10 -12.34 -9.04
N VAL A 47 5.96 -13.03 -7.90
CA VAL A 47 6.08 -14.51 -7.82
C VAL A 47 5.00 -15.24 -8.64
N ASP A 48 3.92 -14.53 -8.97
CA ASP A 48 2.83 -14.94 -9.85
C ASP A 48 3.14 -14.75 -11.34
N GLY A 49 4.26 -14.12 -11.68
CA GLY A 49 4.67 -13.82 -13.05
C GLY A 49 3.95 -12.62 -13.68
N GLU A 50 3.02 -11.98 -12.96
CA GLU A 50 2.24 -10.86 -13.48
C GLU A 50 3.10 -9.58 -13.57
N THR A 51 3.07 -8.93 -14.73
CA THR A 51 3.74 -7.65 -14.95
C THR A 51 2.92 -6.48 -14.41
N THR A 52 3.57 -5.33 -14.19
CA THR A 52 2.87 -4.10 -13.79
C THR A 52 1.76 -3.70 -14.76
N THR A 53 1.97 -3.90 -16.06
CA THR A 53 0.97 -3.56 -17.10
C THR A 53 -0.22 -4.52 -17.10
N GLU A 54 -0.02 -5.80 -16.80
CA GLU A 54 -1.11 -6.77 -16.68
C GLU A 54 -1.99 -6.47 -15.47
N PHE A 55 -1.36 -6.18 -14.32
CA PHE A 55 -2.10 -5.79 -13.11
C PHE A 55 -2.93 -4.52 -13.32
N GLU A 56 -2.42 -3.54 -14.08
CA GLU A 56 -3.08 -2.25 -14.30
C GLU A 56 -4.43 -2.35 -15.03
N ARG A 57 -4.67 -3.40 -15.82
CA ARG A 57 -5.86 -3.50 -16.70
C ARG A 57 -7.18 -3.40 -15.95
N GLU A 58 -7.23 -3.88 -14.71
CA GLU A 58 -8.43 -3.91 -13.87
C GLU A 58 -8.15 -3.28 -12.51
N LEU A 59 -7.31 -2.23 -12.49
CA LEU A 59 -6.78 -1.63 -11.26
C LEU A 59 -7.87 -1.27 -10.25
N GLU A 60 -8.95 -0.63 -10.67
CA GLU A 60 -10.03 -0.21 -9.76
C GLU A 60 -10.72 -1.40 -9.09
N THR A 61 -11.11 -2.41 -9.87
CA THR A 61 -11.75 -3.63 -9.35
C THR A 61 -10.81 -4.38 -8.41
N ARG A 62 -9.56 -4.60 -8.83
CA ARG A 62 -8.57 -5.32 -8.03
C ARG A 62 -8.26 -4.62 -6.71
N VAL A 63 -8.21 -3.29 -6.72
CA VAL A 63 -8.01 -2.50 -5.51
C VAL A 63 -9.19 -2.64 -4.54
N GLN A 64 -10.43 -2.72 -5.04
CA GLN A 64 -11.59 -3.01 -4.20
C GLN A 64 -11.49 -4.41 -3.58
N ASP A 65 -11.12 -5.42 -4.36
CA ASP A 65 -10.96 -6.80 -3.88
C ASP A 65 -9.90 -6.93 -2.78
N ILE A 66 -8.82 -6.14 -2.84
CA ILE A 66 -7.78 -6.10 -1.80
C ILE A 66 -8.32 -5.49 -0.48
N CYS A 67 -9.27 -4.58 -0.57
CA CYS A 67 -9.83 -3.88 0.59
C CYS A 67 -11.09 -4.55 1.17
N ALA A 68 -11.63 -5.57 0.50
CA ALA A 68 -12.81 -6.34 0.92
C ALA A 68 -12.49 -7.27 2.10
#